data_AF-A0A914NYT5-F1
#
_entry.id   AF-A0A914NYT5-F1
#
_cell.length_a   1.000
_cell.length_b   1.000
_cell.length_c   1.000
_cell.angle_alpha   90.00
_cell.angle_beta   90.00
_cell.angle_gamma   90.00
#
_symmetry.space_group_name_H-M   'P 1'
#
loop_
_entity.id
_entity.type
_entity.pdbx_description
1 polymer ?
#
loop_
_entity_poly.entity_id
_entity_poly.type
_entity_poly.pdbx_seq_one_letter_code
_entity_poly.pdbx_strand_id
1 'polypeptide(L)'
;MCGRVPLHSINILACTEKPSKEKLNNLLSSKKIIEQEIINTTESKQNNDLFEYPTFYTAAVDPFGMPLICGPFPQPHTLERFSSTNFRLPEDGNRPSDVFGAYNGGGSPEPELWRHSFEPLRAPLLKRISEQGNETIARESLISYSFILKYMGDCVSHPQQFYLEYTDYIFTPALKYEILRDEIYCQLIKQLTDNPNPLSEERGWELIWLCIGLFPPSRVFSDKI
;
A
#
# COMPACT_ATOMS: atom_id res chain seq x y z
N MET A 1 23.19 -9.97 -41.05
CA MET A 1 22.74 -8.72 -41.70
C MET A 1 21.22 -8.72 -41.74
N CYS A 2 20.63 -7.66 -41.21
CA CYS A 2 19.21 -7.49 -40.93
C CYS A 2 18.38 -7.43 -42.23
N GLY A 3 17.43 -8.34 -42.41
CA GLY A 3 16.41 -8.25 -43.46
C GLY A 3 15.20 -7.46 -42.97
N ARG A 4 14.93 -6.29 -43.56
CA ARG A 4 13.68 -5.54 -43.37
C ARG A 4 12.59 -6.14 -44.25
N VAL A 5 11.45 -6.47 -43.66
CA VAL A 5 10.21 -6.77 -44.39
C VAL A 5 9.44 -5.45 -44.58
N PRO A 6 8.91 -5.12 -45.78
CA PRO A 6 8.14 -3.90 -45.99
C PRO A 6 6.70 -4.09 -45.50
N LEU A 7 6.28 -3.30 -44.52
CA LEU A 7 4.89 -3.19 -44.08
C LEU A 7 4.12 -2.31 -45.07
N HIS A 8 3.46 -2.94 -46.04
CA HIS A 8 2.33 -2.31 -46.72
C HIS A 8 1.03 -2.85 -46.11
N SER A 9 0.22 -1.91 -45.62
CA SER A 9 -1.23 -2.01 -45.38
C SER A 9 -1.69 -2.67 -44.07
N ILE A 10 -1.43 -2.00 -42.94
CA ILE A 10 -2.42 -1.97 -41.83
C ILE A 10 -3.05 -0.58 -41.86
N ASN A 11 -4.30 -0.55 -42.28
CA ASN A 11 -5.13 0.66 -42.33
C ASN A 11 -5.52 1.03 -40.89
N ILE A 12 -4.79 1.95 -40.26
CA ILE A 12 -5.21 2.63 -39.02
C ILE A 12 -5.65 4.05 -39.39
N LEU A 13 -6.88 4.15 -39.86
CA LEU A 13 -7.72 5.36 -39.80
C LEU A 13 -9.01 4.87 -39.13
N ALA A 14 -9.55 5.44 -38.06
CA ALA A 14 -9.36 6.74 -37.46
C ALA A 14 -9.79 6.66 -35.99
N CYS A 15 -9.02 7.29 -35.08
CA CYS A 15 -9.50 7.73 -33.76
C CYS A 15 -8.56 8.82 -33.25
N THR A 16 -8.42 9.92 -33.99
CA THR A 16 -7.87 11.16 -33.42
C THR A 16 -8.84 12.30 -33.72
N GLU A 17 -10.11 12.13 -33.33
CA GLU A 17 -10.89 13.31 -33.01
C GLU A 17 -10.35 13.86 -31.69
N LYS A 18 -9.62 14.98 -31.76
CA LYS A 18 -9.35 15.79 -30.58
C LYS A 18 -10.69 16.04 -29.89
N PRO A 19 -10.82 15.79 -28.58
CA PRO A 19 -12.09 15.98 -27.89
C PRO A 19 -12.55 17.42 -28.12
N SER A 20 -13.81 17.58 -28.55
CA SER A 20 -14.38 18.91 -28.77
C SER A 20 -14.23 19.75 -27.50
N LYS A 21 -14.00 21.06 -27.64
CA LYS A 21 -13.89 21.98 -26.49
C LYS A 21 -15.08 21.83 -25.53
N GLU A 22 -16.23 21.47 -26.07
CA GLU A 22 -17.46 21.17 -25.34
C GLU A 22 -17.34 19.91 -24.47
N LYS A 23 -16.79 18.80 -24.97
CA LYS A 23 -16.50 17.60 -24.15
C LYS A 23 -15.50 17.91 -23.04
N LEU A 24 -14.48 18.72 -23.31
CA LEU A 24 -13.49 19.11 -22.30
C LEU A 24 -14.11 19.98 -21.20
N ASN A 25 -14.96 20.93 -21.58
CA ASN A 25 -15.67 21.80 -20.64
C ASN A 25 -16.68 21.01 -19.80
N ASN A 26 -17.36 20.02 -20.38
CA ASN A 26 -18.26 19.13 -19.66
C ASN A 26 -17.51 18.26 -18.65
N LEU A 27 -16.32 17.75 -19.00
CA LEU A 27 -15.45 17.00 -18.08
C LEU A 27 -14.93 17.89 -16.93
N LEU A 28 -14.51 19.12 -17.23
CA LEU A 28 -14.06 20.08 -16.22
C LEU A 28 -15.21 20.49 -15.28
N SER A 29 -16.41 20.63 -15.81
CA SER A 29 -17.61 20.96 -15.03
C SER A 29 -18.02 19.78 -14.15
N SER A 30 -17.96 18.55 -14.69
CA SER A 30 -18.22 17.32 -13.93
C SER A 30 -17.21 17.12 -12.81
N LYS A 31 -15.92 17.39 -13.08
CA LYS A 31 -14.86 17.35 -12.06
C LYS A 31 -15.12 18.34 -10.93
N LYS A 32 -15.51 19.58 -11.24
CA LYS A 32 -15.87 20.59 -10.22
C LYS A 32 -17.07 20.19 -9.38
N ILE A 33 -18.08 19.57 -9.99
CA ILE A 33 -19.27 19.10 -9.26
C ILE A 33 -18.89 17.99 -8.27
N ILE A 34 -18.08 17.02 -8.71
CA ILE A 34 -17.60 15.92 -7.87
C ILE A 34 -16.72 16.46 -6.72
N GLU A 35 -15.82 17.41 -6.99
CA GLU A 35 -15.01 18.05 -5.94
C GLU A 35 -15.88 18.76 -4.88
N GLN A 36 -16.94 19.46 -5.30
CA GLN A 36 -17.87 20.11 -4.38
C GLN A 36 -18.73 19.12 -3.61
N GLU A 37 -19.15 18.02 -4.22
CA GLU A 37 -19.91 16.96 -3.55
C GLU A 37 -19.05 16.21 -2.52
N ILE A 38 -17.76 16.00 -2.82
CA ILE A 38 -16.78 15.49 -1.86
C ILE A 38 -16.66 16.46 -0.69
N ILE A 39 -16.43 17.76 -0.92
CA ILE A 39 -16.32 18.78 0.13
C ILE A 39 -17.57 18.77 1.03
N ASN A 40 -18.76 18.81 0.46
CA ASN A 40 -20.04 18.79 1.20
C ASN A 40 -20.26 17.46 1.97
N THR A 41 -19.75 16.34 1.45
CA THR A 41 -19.78 15.04 2.15
C THR A 41 -18.80 15.02 3.33
N THR A 42 -17.67 15.73 3.22
CA THR A 42 -16.72 15.93 4.33
C THR A 42 -17.32 16.83 5.42
N GLU A 43 -18.00 17.91 5.05
CA GLU A 43 -18.62 18.85 6.01
C GLU A 43 -19.84 18.25 6.71
N SER A 44 -20.64 17.42 6.02
CA SER A 44 -21.79 16.74 6.64
C SER A 44 -21.40 15.62 7.64
N LYS A 45 -20.19 15.05 7.52
CA LYS A 45 -19.65 14.08 8.49
C LYS A 45 -18.99 14.73 9.70
N GLN A 46 -18.61 16.02 9.61
CA GLN A 46 -18.03 16.75 10.75
C GLN A 46 -19.08 17.27 11.75
N ASN A 47 -20.37 17.27 11.41
CA ASN A 47 -21.40 17.89 12.25
C ASN A 47 -22.24 16.95 13.12
N ASN A 48 -22.03 15.63 13.10
CA ASN A 48 -22.89 14.70 13.86
C ASN A 48 -22.20 13.66 14.76
N ASP A 49 -20.88 13.67 14.90
CA ASP A 49 -20.21 12.91 15.96
C ASP A 49 -19.32 13.87 16.77
N LEU A 50 -19.92 14.50 17.79
CA LEU A 50 -19.13 15.04 18.90
C LEU A 50 -18.43 13.83 19.53
N PHE A 51 -17.19 13.57 19.11
CA PHE A 51 -16.29 12.73 19.88
C PHE A 51 -16.12 13.38 21.25
N GLU A 52 -16.78 12.81 22.24
CA GLU A 52 -16.62 13.13 23.64
C GLU A 52 -15.21 12.67 24.05
N TYR A 53 -14.21 13.53 23.85
CA TYR A 53 -12.85 13.27 24.30
C TYR A 53 -12.81 13.41 25.84
N PRO A 54 -12.24 12.44 26.57
CA PRO A 54 -12.10 12.53 28.02
C PRO A 54 -11.30 13.79 28.41
N THR A 55 -11.92 14.61 29.25
CA THR A 55 -11.48 15.96 29.60
C THR A 55 -10.32 15.95 30.59
N PHE A 56 -9.09 15.67 30.17
CA PHE A 56 -7.90 15.90 31.01
C PHE A 56 -6.64 16.24 30.20
N TYR A 57 -6.64 17.31 29.40
CA TYR A 57 -5.41 17.88 28.85
C TYR A 57 -5.45 19.40 28.85
N THR A 58 -4.80 20.02 29.84
CA THR A 58 -4.59 21.47 29.88
C THR A 58 -3.25 21.85 29.26
N ALA A 59 -3.35 22.60 28.16
CA ALA A 59 -2.55 23.75 27.72
C ALA A 59 -1.01 23.64 27.58
N ALA A 60 -0.57 23.52 26.32
CA ALA A 60 0.28 24.52 25.67
C ALA A 60 -0.08 24.51 24.16
N VAL A 61 -0.28 25.67 23.55
CA VAL A 61 -0.58 25.81 22.11
C VAL A 61 0.61 26.47 21.42
N ASP A 62 0.98 25.99 20.24
CA ASP A 62 2.04 26.59 19.44
C ASP A 62 1.57 27.89 18.75
N PRO A 63 2.46 28.67 18.11
CA PRO A 63 2.09 29.90 17.40
C PRO A 63 1.10 29.69 16.24
N PHE A 64 0.85 28.45 15.82
CA PHE A 64 -0.10 28.07 14.79
C PHE A 64 -1.44 27.56 15.37
N GLY A 65 -1.61 27.63 16.70
CA GLY A 65 -2.83 27.20 17.38
C GLY A 65 -2.99 25.68 17.46
N MET A 66 -1.94 24.92 17.16
CA MET A 66 -1.95 23.47 17.32
C MET A 66 -1.65 23.11 18.78
N PRO A 67 -2.34 22.13 19.37
CA PRO A 67 -2.01 21.64 20.70
C PRO A 67 -0.58 21.09 20.67
N LEU A 68 0.30 21.62 21.52
CA LEU A 68 1.58 20.99 21.78
C LEU A 68 1.26 19.66 22.46
N ILE A 69 1.50 18.57 21.74
CA ILE A 69 1.34 17.20 22.24
C ILE A 69 2.37 17.01 23.36
N CYS A 70 2.00 17.39 24.58
CA CYS A 70 2.79 17.22 25.79
C CYS A 70 2.32 15.95 26.51
N GLY A 71 2.54 14.81 25.85
CA GLY A 71 2.36 13.47 26.38
C GLY A 71 3.45 12.56 25.80
N PRO A 72 3.70 11.36 26.35
CA PRO A 72 4.53 10.39 25.63
C PRO A 72 3.96 10.26 24.22
N PHE A 73 4.79 10.46 23.20
CA PHE A 73 4.39 10.29 21.82
C PHE A 73 3.63 8.96 21.72
N PRO A 74 2.37 8.94 21.24
CA PRO A 74 1.67 7.68 21.06
C PRO A 74 2.58 6.78 20.23
N GLN A 75 2.89 5.60 20.74
CA GLN A 75 3.77 4.68 20.01
C GLN A 75 3.14 4.43 18.64
N PRO A 76 3.93 4.48 17.56
CA PRO A 76 3.39 4.26 16.23
C PRO A 76 2.69 2.90 16.20
N HIS A 77 1.45 2.88 15.73
CA HIS A 77 0.68 1.64 15.62
C HIS A 77 1.32 0.77 14.52
N THR A 78 1.99 -0.32 14.93
CA THR A 78 2.64 -1.28 14.03
C THR A 78 1.74 -2.49 13.77
N LEU A 79 2.07 -3.27 12.75
CA LEU A 79 1.41 -4.55 12.49
C LEU A 79 1.89 -5.69 13.40
N GLU A 80 2.73 -5.43 14.40
CA GLU A 80 3.32 -6.47 15.25
C GLU A 80 2.24 -7.37 15.86
N ARG A 81 1.28 -6.79 16.58
CA ARG A 81 0.18 -7.54 17.22
C ARG A 81 -0.74 -8.24 16.20
N PHE A 82 -1.00 -7.56 15.08
CA PHE A 82 -1.85 -8.10 14.02
C PHE A 82 -1.19 -9.31 13.36
N SER A 83 0.12 -9.25 13.14
CA SER A 83 0.89 -10.28 12.45
C SER A 83 0.88 -11.60 13.21
N SER A 84 0.98 -11.56 14.55
CA SER A 84 1.04 -12.77 15.39
C SER A 84 -0.16 -13.71 15.20
N THR A 85 -1.30 -13.19 14.75
CA THR A 85 -2.51 -13.99 14.54
C THR A 85 -2.92 -14.14 13.07
N ASN A 86 -2.57 -13.18 12.20
CA ASN A 86 -3.08 -13.15 10.82
C ASN A 86 -2.00 -13.42 9.76
N PHE A 87 -0.72 -13.25 10.09
CA PHE A 87 0.36 -13.50 9.13
C PHE A 87 0.71 -14.98 9.10
N ARG A 88 1.28 -15.40 7.98
CA ARG A 88 1.93 -16.71 7.88
C ARG A 88 3.14 -16.76 8.80
N LEU A 89 3.54 -17.98 9.17
CA LEU A 89 4.85 -18.18 9.75
C LEU A 89 5.93 -17.90 8.70
N PRO A 90 7.08 -17.35 9.11
CA PRO A 90 8.28 -17.32 8.27
C PRO A 90 8.54 -18.73 7.74
N GLU A 91 8.93 -18.82 6.47
CA GLU A 91 9.32 -20.11 5.91
C GLU A 91 10.58 -20.53 6.66
N ASP A 92 10.46 -21.53 7.54
CA ASP A 92 11.61 -22.24 8.09
C ASP A 92 12.34 -22.86 6.91
N GLY A 93 13.31 -22.12 6.38
CA GLY A 93 14.22 -22.63 5.37
C GLY A 93 14.96 -23.79 6.00
N ASN A 94 14.49 -25.01 5.77
CA ASN A 94 15.27 -26.24 5.79
C ASN A 94 16.41 -26.20 6.83
N ARG A 95 16.09 -26.04 8.12
CA ARG A 95 17.10 -26.25 9.15
C ARG A 95 17.47 -27.73 9.04
N PRO A 96 18.73 -28.10 8.75
CA PRO A 96 19.13 -29.48 8.94
C PRO A 96 18.89 -29.77 10.43
N SER A 97 17.87 -30.58 10.70
CA SER A 97 17.68 -31.21 11.99
C SER A 97 18.93 -32.03 12.26
N ASP A 98 19.66 -31.67 13.32
CA ASP A 98 20.85 -32.33 13.86
C ASP A 98 22.09 -32.16 12.95
N VAL A 99 23.28 -31.74 13.38
CA VAL A 99 24.10 -32.11 14.53
C VAL A 99 25.16 -30.98 14.66
N PHE A 100 25.53 -30.59 15.89
CA PHE A 100 26.59 -29.64 16.27
C PHE A 100 26.22 -28.15 16.41
N GLY A 101 26.16 -27.72 17.67
CA GLY A 101 26.63 -26.38 18.04
C GLY A 101 25.72 -25.56 18.94
N ALA A 102 25.54 -25.99 20.18
CA ALA A 102 25.19 -25.08 21.26
C ALA A 102 26.37 -24.14 21.55
N TYR A 103 26.41 -22.95 20.93
CA TYR A 103 27.21 -21.83 21.42
C TYR A 103 26.43 -20.52 21.21
N ASN A 104 26.08 -19.89 22.33
CA ASN A 104 25.59 -18.51 22.49
C ASN A 104 24.15 -18.23 22.05
N GLY A 105 23.32 -17.96 23.07
CA GLY A 105 21.97 -17.41 22.95
C GLY A 105 21.98 -16.01 22.33
N GLY A 106 21.89 -15.99 21.01
CA GLY A 106 21.59 -14.82 20.20
C GLY A 106 20.91 -15.32 18.93
N GLY A 107 19.74 -15.93 19.08
CA GLY A 107 18.89 -16.19 17.93
C GLY A 107 18.62 -14.84 17.28
N SER A 108 19.10 -14.64 16.05
CA SER A 108 18.65 -13.51 15.24
C SER A 108 17.12 -13.46 15.36
N PRO A 109 16.53 -12.30 15.73
CA PRO A 109 15.09 -12.19 15.78
C PRO A 109 14.58 -12.66 14.43
N GLU A 110 13.71 -13.66 14.48
CA GLU A 110 13.03 -14.22 13.32
C GLU A 110 12.58 -13.05 12.42
N PRO A 111 12.78 -13.10 11.08
CA PRO A 111 12.53 -11.94 10.24
C PRO A 111 11.10 -11.45 10.44
N GLU A 112 10.98 -10.30 11.12
CA GLU A 112 9.70 -9.72 11.51
C GLU A 112 8.93 -9.37 10.23
N LEU A 113 8.00 -10.26 9.84
CA LEU A 113 7.26 -10.13 8.59
C LEU A 113 6.44 -8.84 8.52
N TRP A 114 6.24 -8.15 9.63
CA TRP A 114 5.53 -6.88 9.77
C TRP A 114 6.40 -5.62 9.65
N ARG A 115 7.74 -5.74 9.61
CA ARG A 115 8.67 -4.60 9.51
C ARG A 115 9.21 -4.38 8.09
N HIS A 116 9.64 -3.17 7.74
CA HIS A 116 10.23 -2.87 6.43
C HIS A 116 11.30 -3.88 6.01
N SER A 117 11.30 -4.26 4.73
CA SER A 117 12.34 -5.09 4.14
C SER A 117 12.58 -4.71 2.68
N PHE A 118 13.85 -4.76 2.27
CA PHE A 118 14.24 -4.65 0.87
C PHE A 118 14.05 -5.95 0.10
N GLU A 119 13.82 -7.08 0.79
CA GLU A 119 13.69 -8.38 0.16
C GLU A 119 12.29 -8.59 -0.43
N PRO A 120 12.19 -9.10 -1.68
CA PRO A 120 10.89 -9.50 -2.24
C PRO A 120 10.26 -10.62 -1.41
N LEU A 121 8.94 -10.56 -1.23
CA LEU A 121 8.19 -11.62 -0.57
C LEU A 121 8.25 -12.92 -1.38
N ARG A 122 8.38 -14.06 -0.68
CA ARG A 122 8.33 -15.41 -1.26
C ARG A 122 6.93 -16.04 -1.20
N ALA A 123 6.15 -15.61 -0.21
CA ALA A 123 4.75 -15.97 -0.05
C ALA A 123 3.99 -14.76 0.54
N PRO A 124 2.66 -14.63 0.27
CA PRO A 124 1.81 -13.57 0.81
C PRO A 124 1.92 -13.43 2.33
N LEU A 125 1.67 -12.24 2.87
CA LEU A 125 1.74 -12.00 4.31
C LEU A 125 0.60 -12.70 5.04
N LEU A 126 -0.63 -12.56 4.55
CA LEU A 126 -1.81 -13.11 5.21
C LEU A 126 -1.92 -14.63 5.03
N LYS A 127 -2.01 -15.35 6.15
CA LYS A 127 -2.14 -16.82 6.16
C LYS A 127 -3.34 -17.31 5.35
N ARG A 128 -4.45 -16.56 5.37
CA ARG A 128 -5.68 -16.89 4.62
C ARG A 128 -5.44 -16.96 3.11
N ILE A 129 -4.50 -16.19 2.57
CA ILE A 129 -4.17 -16.17 1.15
C ILE A 129 -3.20 -17.31 0.83
N SER A 130 -2.25 -17.57 1.73
CA SER A 130 -1.29 -18.67 1.61
C SER A 130 -1.96 -20.06 1.72
N GLU A 131 -2.95 -20.21 2.59
CA GLU A 131 -3.59 -21.50 2.92
C GLU A 131 -4.74 -21.90 1.98
N GLN A 132 -5.35 -20.94 1.28
CA GLN A 132 -6.51 -21.20 0.41
C GLN A 132 -6.19 -21.96 -0.89
N GLY A 133 -4.92 -22.28 -1.15
CA GLY A 133 -4.50 -23.04 -2.34
C GLY A 133 -4.72 -22.31 -3.68
N ASN A 134 -5.01 -21.00 -3.65
CA ASN A 134 -5.19 -20.21 -4.85
C ASN A 134 -3.86 -19.60 -5.29
N GLU A 135 -3.07 -20.39 -6.02
CA GLU A 135 -1.76 -19.99 -6.55
C GLU A 135 -1.83 -18.72 -7.40
N THR A 136 -2.96 -18.45 -8.06
CA THR A 136 -3.15 -17.23 -8.85
C THR A 136 -3.21 -16.00 -7.97
N ILE A 137 -4.03 -16.00 -6.94
CA ILE A 137 -4.13 -14.87 -6.00
C ILE A 137 -2.81 -14.67 -5.26
N ALA A 138 -2.16 -15.75 -4.83
CA ALA A 138 -0.86 -15.68 -4.18
C ALA A 138 0.19 -15.03 -5.10
N ARG A 139 0.26 -15.44 -6.37
CA ARG A 139 1.18 -14.87 -7.35
C ARG A 139 0.92 -13.39 -7.59
N GLU A 140 -0.34 -12.98 -7.73
CA GLU A 140 -0.72 -11.58 -7.91
C GLU A 140 -0.28 -10.73 -6.71
N SER A 141 -0.48 -11.22 -5.48
CA SER A 141 0.01 -10.57 -4.25
C SER A 141 1.53 -10.34 -4.26
N LEU A 142 2.32 -11.32 -4.71
CA LEU A 142 3.77 -11.21 -4.80
C LEU A 142 4.21 -10.22 -5.88
N ILE A 143 3.51 -10.22 -7.02
CA ILE A 143 3.74 -9.26 -8.10
C ILE A 143 3.49 -7.85 -7.57
N SER A 144 2.35 -7.60 -6.91
CA SER A 144 2.04 -6.30 -6.32
C SER A 144 3.13 -5.83 -5.35
N TYR A 145 3.62 -6.72 -4.46
CA TYR A 145 4.73 -6.37 -3.56
C TYR A 145 6.02 -6.00 -4.30
N SER A 146 6.36 -6.73 -5.38
CA SER A 146 7.53 -6.39 -6.21
C SER A 146 7.42 -4.99 -6.80
N PHE A 147 6.22 -4.59 -7.22
CA PHE A 147 5.98 -3.25 -7.75
C PHE A 147 5.93 -2.16 -6.67
N ILE A 148 5.49 -2.48 -5.44
CA ILE A 148 5.65 -1.59 -4.27
C ILE A 148 7.13 -1.26 -4.07
N LEU A 149 8.01 -2.28 -4.02
CA LEU A 149 9.45 -2.07 -3.87
C LEU A 149 10.04 -1.19 -5.00
N LYS A 150 9.62 -1.41 -6.25
CA LYS A 150 10.07 -0.61 -7.40
C LYS A 150 9.57 0.83 -7.34
N TYR A 151 8.35 1.05 -6.87
CA TYR A 151 7.77 2.39 -6.73
C TYR A 151 8.50 3.18 -5.63
N MET A 152 8.77 2.53 -4.50
CA MET A 152 9.47 3.12 -3.35
C MET A 152 10.98 3.31 -3.56
N GLY A 153 11.53 2.75 -4.65
CA GLY A 153 12.96 2.82 -4.95
C GLY A 153 13.83 1.84 -4.14
N ASP A 154 13.20 0.88 -3.47
CA ASP A 154 13.85 -0.15 -2.64
C ASP A 154 14.38 -1.33 -3.48
N CYS A 155 14.08 -1.36 -4.78
CA CYS A 155 14.60 -2.32 -5.75
C CYS A 155 15.03 -1.58 -7.02
N VAL A 156 15.94 -2.19 -7.80
CA VAL A 156 16.39 -1.62 -9.08
C VAL A 156 15.17 -1.35 -9.96
N SER A 157 14.85 -0.07 -10.14
CA SER A 157 13.68 0.38 -10.89
C SER A 157 14.10 1.02 -12.21
N HIS A 158 13.17 1.03 -13.16
CA HIS A 158 13.29 1.87 -14.35
C HIS A 158 13.00 3.34 -13.99
N PRO A 159 13.27 4.30 -14.89
CA PRO A 159 13.05 5.72 -14.61
C PRO A 159 11.61 6.04 -14.18
N GLN A 160 11.42 7.17 -13.50
CA GLN A 160 10.13 7.65 -12.92
C GLN A 160 8.93 7.63 -13.89
N GLN A 161 9.17 7.60 -15.21
CA GLN A 161 8.15 7.55 -16.25
C GLN A 161 7.22 6.31 -16.18
N PHE A 162 7.56 5.28 -15.40
CA PHE A 162 6.78 4.04 -15.28
C PHE A 162 5.89 3.97 -14.03
N TYR A 163 5.79 5.04 -13.23
CA TYR A 163 5.00 5.03 -11.99
C TYR A 163 3.52 4.70 -12.18
N LEU A 164 2.90 5.17 -13.28
CA LEU A 164 1.52 4.82 -13.60
C LEU A 164 1.34 3.31 -13.80
N GLU A 165 2.23 2.70 -14.58
CA GLU A 165 2.23 1.26 -14.81
C GLU A 165 2.47 0.49 -13.50
N TYR A 166 3.33 0.99 -12.61
CA TYR A 166 3.55 0.38 -11.30
C TYR A 166 2.28 0.41 -10.46
N THR A 167 1.57 1.54 -10.41
CA THR A 167 0.31 1.61 -9.67
C THR A 167 -0.76 0.69 -10.24
N ASP A 168 -0.79 0.47 -11.56
CA ASP A 168 -1.69 -0.50 -12.18
C ASP A 168 -1.38 -1.92 -11.69
N TYR A 169 -0.11 -2.33 -11.65
CA TYR A 169 0.28 -3.65 -11.13
C TYR A 169 0.06 -3.80 -9.61
N ILE A 170 0.14 -2.71 -8.85
CA ILE A 170 -0.11 -2.73 -7.40
C ILE A 170 -1.61 -2.90 -7.12
N PHE A 171 -2.47 -2.09 -7.75
CA PHE A 171 -3.88 -1.98 -7.33
C PHE A 171 -4.87 -2.77 -8.17
N THR A 172 -4.60 -3.05 -9.44
CA THR A 172 -5.52 -3.80 -10.31
C THR A 172 -5.91 -5.16 -9.73
N PRO A 173 -4.98 -5.95 -9.13
CA PRO A 173 -5.36 -7.23 -8.51
C PRO A 173 -6.31 -7.07 -7.32
N ALA A 174 -6.12 -6.05 -6.48
CA ALA A 174 -6.97 -5.77 -5.32
C ALA A 174 -8.36 -5.20 -5.69
N LEU A 175 -8.45 -4.55 -6.86
CA LEU A 175 -9.74 -4.17 -7.45
C LEU A 175 -10.51 -5.38 -7.97
N LYS A 176 -9.80 -6.39 -8.49
CA LYS A 176 -10.39 -7.63 -9.02
C LYS A 176 -10.75 -8.65 -7.93
N TYR A 177 -9.90 -8.80 -6.92
CA TYR A 177 -10.06 -9.79 -5.86
C TYR A 177 -10.08 -9.11 -4.49
N GLU A 178 -11.24 -9.06 -3.85
CA GLU A 178 -11.40 -8.34 -2.58
C GLU A 178 -10.49 -8.88 -1.46
N ILE A 179 -10.16 -10.17 -1.51
CA ILE A 179 -9.27 -10.81 -0.54
C ILE A 179 -7.85 -10.21 -0.55
N LEU A 180 -7.42 -9.61 -1.68
CA LEU A 180 -6.12 -8.95 -1.81
C LEU A 180 -6.11 -7.54 -1.22
N ARG A 181 -7.26 -6.92 -0.93
CA ARG A 181 -7.30 -5.56 -0.39
C ARG A 181 -6.52 -5.47 0.92
N ASP A 182 -6.86 -6.33 1.88
CA ASP A 182 -6.19 -6.39 3.19
C ASP A 182 -4.70 -6.73 3.04
N GLU A 183 -4.35 -7.55 2.05
CA GLU A 183 -2.96 -7.93 1.77
C GLU A 183 -2.15 -6.72 1.30
N ILE A 184 -2.68 -5.90 0.37
CA ILE A 184 -2.03 -4.67 -0.07
C ILE A 184 -1.87 -3.69 1.09
N TYR A 185 -2.88 -3.52 1.95
CA TYR A 185 -2.75 -2.70 3.15
C TYR A 185 -1.63 -3.22 4.07
N CYS A 186 -1.57 -4.52 4.33
CA CYS A 186 -0.50 -5.13 5.13
C CYS A 186 0.89 -4.86 4.52
N GLN A 187 1.03 -5.04 3.21
CA GLN A 187 2.28 -4.85 2.49
C GLN A 187 2.76 -3.39 2.54
N LEU A 188 1.86 -2.42 2.36
CA LEU A 188 2.19 -1.00 2.43
C LEU A 188 2.56 -0.56 3.85
N ILE A 189 1.76 -0.95 4.86
CA ILE A 189 2.06 -0.61 6.26
C ILE A 189 3.37 -1.27 6.71
N LYS A 190 3.64 -2.52 6.29
CA LYS A 190 4.93 -3.18 6.50
C LYS A 190 6.09 -2.31 6.00
N GLN A 191 6.01 -1.79 4.76
CA GLN A 191 7.06 -0.96 4.18
C GLN A 191 7.16 0.45 4.81
N LEU A 192 6.16 0.89 5.57
CA LEU A 192 6.23 2.12 6.35
C LEU A 192 6.72 1.90 7.79
N THR A 193 6.67 0.65 8.28
CA THR A 193 7.07 0.33 9.66
C THR A 193 8.59 0.20 9.75
N ASP A 194 9.23 1.09 10.50
CA ASP A 194 10.68 1.19 10.68
C ASP A 194 11.46 1.30 9.35
N ASN A 195 10.93 2.04 8.38
CA ASN A 195 11.62 2.30 7.12
C ASN A 195 12.83 3.24 7.35
N PRO A 196 14.08 2.81 7.07
CA PRO A 196 15.25 3.65 7.31
C PRO A 196 15.46 4.73 6.24
N ASN A 197 14.72 4.70 5.12
CA ASN A 197 14.90 5.59 3.98
C ASN A 197 13.72 6.58 3.85
N PRO A 198 13.91 7.87 4.17
CA PRO A 198 12.84 8.88 4.13
C PRO A 198 12.19 9.05 2.74
N LEU A 199 12.95 8.89 1.65
CA LEU A 199 12.40 8.99 0.30
C LEU A 199 11.52 7.79 -0.03
N SER A 200 11.93 6.60 0.43
CA SER A 200 11.10 5.38 0.32
C SER A 200 9.82 5.55 1.12
N GLU A 201 9.93 6.04 2.36
CA GLU A 201 8.79 6.30 3.23
C GLU A 201 7.79 7.28 2.61
N GLU A 202 8.26 8.41 2.05
CA GLU A 202 7.41 9.39 1.33
C GLU A 202 6.63 8.72 0.19
N ARG A 203 7.29 7.87 -0.61
CA ARG A 203 6.63 7.09 -1.67
C ARG A 203 5.66 6.06 -1.14
N GLY A 204 5.95 5.44 0.00
CA GLY A 204 5.04 4.52 0.68
C GLY A 204 3.76 5.23 1.12
N TRP A 205 3.87 6.46 1.64
CA TRP A 205 2.73 7.29 2.01
C TRP A 205 1.89 7.71 0.81
N GLU A 206 2.51 8.06 -0.32
CA GLU A 206 1.79 8.31 -1.58
C GLU A 206 0.96 7.09 -2.00
N LEU A 207 1.52 5.88 -1.92
CA LEU A 207 0.80 4.65 -2.24
C LEU A 207 -0.36 4.38 -1.28
N ILE A 208 -0.20 4.63 0.03
CA ILE A 208 -1.31 4.55 0.99
C ILE A 208 -2.42 5.53 0.62
N TRP A 209 -2.07 6.77 0.28
CA TRP A 209 -3.03 7.80 -0.11
C TRP A 209 -3.84 7.42 -1.36
N LEU A 210 -3.19 6.79 -2.34
CA LEU A 210 -3.89 6.23 -3.50
C LEU A 210 -4.78 5.04 -3.11
N CYS A 211 -4.27 4.12 -2.28
CA CYS A 211 -4.97 2.92 -1.85
C CYS A 211 -6.32 3.25 -1.19
N ILE A 212 -6.32 4.20 -0.24
CA ILE A 212 -7.54 4.63 0.48
C ILE A 212 -8.56 5.30 -0.45
N GLY A 213 -8.12 5.92 -1.55
CA GLY A 213 -9.00 6.50 -2.56
C GLY A 213 -9.65 5.47 -3.50
N LEU A 214 -9.06 4.27 -3.60
CA LEU A 214 -9.53 3.22 -4.50
C LEU A 214 -10.50 2.25 -3.83
N PHE A 215 -10.16 1.78 -2.62
CA PHE A 215 -11.00 0.83 -1.87
C PHE A 215 -10.72 0.89 -0.37
N PRO A 216 -11.75 0.73 0.49
CA PRO A 216 -11.54 0.62 1.92
C PRO A 216 -10.91 -0.74 2.27
N PRO A 217 -10.18 -0.84 3.40
CA PRO A 217 -9.84 -2.14 3.97
C PRO A 217 -11.11 -2.92 4.37
N SER A 218 -11.00 -4.23 4.56
CA SER A 218 -12.13 -4.98 5.10
C SER A 218 -12.43 -4.57 6.55
N ARG A 219 -13.69 -4.71 6.96
CA ARG A 219 -14.12 -4.41 8.34
C ARG A 219 -13.32 -5.19 9.39
N VAL A 220 -13.03 -6.45 9.08
CA VAL A 220 -12.26 -7.34 9.96
C VAL A 220 -10.83 -6.83 10.14
N PHE A 221 -10.28 -6.15 9.15
CA PHE A 221 -8.95 -5.54 9.22
C PHE A 221 -9.01 -4.20 9.97
N SER A 222 -9.97 -3.33 9.63
CA SER A 222 -10.10 -2.00 10.27
C SER A 222 -10.36 -2.06 11.77
N ASP A 223 -11.07 -3.08 12.25
CA ASP A 223 -11.38 -3.22 13.68
C ASP A 223 -10.19 -3.73 14.51
N LYS A 224 -9.11 -4.19 13.85
CA LYS A 224 -7.97 -4.87 14.49
C LYS A 224 -6.69 -4.04 14.54
N ILE A 225 -6.67 -2.86 13.93
CA ILE A 225 -5.49 -1.99 13.77
C ILE A 225 -5.87 -0.59 14.23
#